data_AF-A0A0N4UQQ6-F1
#
_entry.id   AF-A0A0N4UQQ6-F1
#
_cell.length_a   1.000
_cell.length_b   1.000
_cell.length_c   1.000
_cell.angle_alpha   90.00
_cell.angle_beta   90.00
_cell.angle_gamma   90.00
#
_symmetry.space_group_name_H-M   'P 1'
#
loop_
_entity.id
_entity.type
_entity.pdbx_description
1 polymer ?
#
loop_
_entity_poly.entity_id
_entity_poly.type
_entity_poly.pdbx_seq_one_letter_code
_entity_poly.pdbx_strand_id
1 'polypeptide(L)'
;MLLYFCFWIFLINGIKGGDNDITECNKAVGGFQRPTVEPGLCAHIDLPACAAIFPYQDAPGTILTHRNPGVSYKIPENCTHASLKDFAQRNCPSLCAFCCKAKQFNCANENRNATAAQSNCRDDDQQCSENRRYCTIEPYATVMRGKCRLTCGHCQP
;
A
#
# COMPACT_ATOMS: atom_id res chain seq x y z
N MET A 1 -45.01 -3.46 -1.47
CA MET A 1 -44.57 -3.95 -2.80
C MET A 1 -43.44 -3.09 -3.38
N LEU A 2 -43.52 -1.76 -3.38
CA LEU A 2 -42.46 -0.89 -3.94
C LEU A 2 -41.10 -0.95 -3.20
N LEU A 3 -41.13 -1.11 -1.86
CA LEU A 3 -39.90 -1.10 -1.04
C LEU A 3 -39.01 -2.35 -1.24
N TYR A 4 -39.56 -3.47 -1.71
CA TYR A 4 -38.79 -4.72 -1.90
C TYR A 4 -37.98 -4.68 -3.21
N PHE A 5 -38.46 -3.96 -4.21
CA PHE A 5 -37.74 -3.78 -5.47
C PHE A 5 -36.50 -2.90 -5.33
N CYS A 6 -36.52 -1.90 -4.43
CA CYS A 6 -35.32 -1.10 -4.15
C CYS A 6 -34.20 -1.97 -3.57
N PHE A 7 -34.51 -2.88 -2.64
CA PHE A 7 -33.50 -3.78 -2.05
C PHE A 7 -32.84 -4.72 -3.07
N TRP A 8 -33.56 -5.14 -4.12
CA TRP A 8 -32.99 -6.00 -5.15
C TRP A 8 -32.07 -5.25 -6.13
N ILE A 9 -32.35 -3.98 -6.43
CA ILE A 9 -31.51 -3.21 -7.37
C ILE A 9 -30.18 -2.79 -6.71
N PHE A 10 -30.12 -2.66 -5.38
CA PHE A 10 -28.88 -2.30 -4.69
C PHE A 10 -27.88 -3.46 -4.51
N LEU A 11 -28.23 -4.72 -4.80
CA LEU A 11 -27.45 -5.87 -4.30
C LEU A 11 -26.53 -6.59 -5.30
N ILE A 12 -26.47 -6.25 -6.59
CA ILE A 12 -25.74 -7.15 -7.54
C ILE A 12 -24.96 -6.50 -8.68
N ASN A 13 -24.63 -5.21 -8.61
CA ASN A 13 -23.38 -4.79 -9.27
C ASN A 13 -22.22 -5.07 -8.32
N GLY A 14 -21.99 -6.35 -8.03
CA GLY A 14 -20.69 -6.79 -7.56
C GLY A 14 -19.72 -6.48 -8.68
N ILE A 15 -19.14 -5.28 -8.65
CA ILE A 15 -17.97 -4.93 -9.47
C ILE A 15 -16.94 -6.01 -9.09
N LYS A 16 -16.79 -7.00 -9.97
CA LYS A 16 -15.70 -7.97 -9.89
C LYS A 16 -14.44 -7.18 -10.20
N GLY A 17 -13.82 -6.62 -9.17
CA GLY A 17 -12.55 -5.90 -9.29
C GLY A 17 -11.44 -6.90 -9.58
N GLY A 18 -10.69 -6.67 -10.65
CA GLY A 18 -9.43 -7.37 -10.90
C GLY A 18 -8.27 -6.76 -10.12
N ASP A 19 -7.08 -7.36 -10.26
CA ASP A 19 -5.83 -6.80 -9.75
C ASP A 19 -5.00 -6.24 -10.91
N ASN A 20 -4.83 -4.92 -10.94
CA ASN A 20 -4.18 -4.19 -12.02
C ASN A 20 -2.76 -3.76 -11.65
N ASP A 21 -1.90 -3.65 -12.65
CA ASP A 21 -0.56 -3.10 -12.47
C ASP A 21 -0.63 -1.61 -12.11
N ILE A 22 0.29 -1.15 -11.27
CA ILE A 22 0.35 0.27 -10.89
C ILE A 22 0.71 1.16 -12.09
N THR A 23 -0.01 2.28 -12.22
CA THR A 23 0.22 3.29 -13.28
C THR A 23 0.63 4.65 -12.73
N GLU A 24 0.60 4.81 -11.41
CA GLU A 24 1.01 6.00 -10.68
C GLU A 24 1.90 5.59 -9.51
N CYS A 25 2.72 6.53 -9.02
CA CYS A 25 3.74 6.23 -8.01
C CYS A 25 4.63 5.06 -8.41
N ASN A 26 4.83 4.85 -9.72
CA ASN A 26 5.56 3.72 -10.28
C ASN A 26 6.91 4.16 -10.84
N LYS A 27 7.86 3.22 -10.81
CA LYS A 27 9.15 3.26 -11.48
C LYS A 27 9.36 1.93 -12.20
N ALA A 28 10.00 1.97 -13.37
CA ALA A 28 10.37 0.77 -14.09
C ALA A 28 11.63 0.13 -13.47
N VAL A 29 11.57 -1.17 -13.15
CA VAL A 29 12.70 -1.97 -12.67
C VAL A 29 12.73 -3.26 -13.48
N GLY A 30 13.74 -3.45 -14.34
CA GLY A 30 13.85 -4.67 -15.16
C GLY A 30 12.67 -4.89 -16.13
N GLY A 31 11.97 -3.82 -16.54
CA GLY A 31 10.76 -3.91 -17.37
C GLY A 31 9.44 -4.01 -16.60
N PHE A 32 9.49 -4.15 -15.27
CA PHE A 32 8.32 -4.27 -14.41
C PHE A 32 7.98 -2.97 -13.70
N GLN A 33 6.69 -2.72 -13.47
CA GLN A 33 6.23 -1.52 -12.76
C GLN A 33 6.29 -1.74 -11.25
N ARG A 34 7.11 -0.97 -10.55
CA ARG A 34 7.35 -1.12 -9.11
C ARG A 34 7.06 0.20 -8.39
N PRO A 35 6.57 0.19 -7.13
CA PRO A 35 6.32 1.41 -6.40
C PRO A 35 7.61 2.23 -6.24
N THR A 36 7.52 3.53 -6.45
CA THR A 36 8.64 4.47 -6.23
C THR A 36 9.02 4.49 -4.76
N VAL A 37 8.01 4.46 -3.89
CA VAL A 37 8.12 4.34 -2.43
C VAL A 37 7.55 3.00 -2.02
N GLU A 38 8.28 2.27 -1.18
CA GLU A 38 7.84 0.98 -0.66
C GLU A 38 6.49 1.13 0.07
N PRO A 39 5.45 0.36 -0.31
CA PRO A 39 4.09 0.56 0.21
C PRO A 39 3.96 0.42 1.73
N GLY A 40 4.81 -0.39 2.38
CA GLY A 40 4.83 -0.53 3.84
C GLY A 40 5.40 0.67 4.61
N LEU A 41 5.94 1.69 3.93
CA LEU A 41 6.50 2.87 4.58
C LEU A 41 5.46 3.96 4.86
N CYS A 42 4.29 3.91 4.22
CA CYS A 42 3.14 4.72 4.61
C CYS A 42 2.11 3.88 5.35
N ALA A 43 1.32 4.52 6.21
CA ALA A 43 0.25 3.85 6.96
C ALA A 43 -1.09 3.96 6.24
N HIS A 44 -1.99 3.01 6.50
CA HIS A 44 -3.42 3.21 6.28
C HIS A 44 -3.97 4.08 7.40
N ILE A 45 -4.82 5.06 7.07
CA ILE A 45 -5.54 5.83 8.08
C ILE A 45 -6.73 5.01 8.62
N ASP A 46 -7.38 4.23 7.75
CA ASP A 46 -8.56 3.44 8.09
C ASP A 46 -8.44 2.01 7.52
N LEU A 47 -7.76 1.13 8.27
CA LEU A 47 -7.49 -0.24 7.84
C LEU A 47 -8.78 -1.04 7.52
N PRO A 48 -9.84 -1.00 8.36
CA PRO A 48 -11.10 -1.68 8.04
C PRO A 48 -11.75 -1.19 6.74
N ALA A 49 -11.82 0.12 6.51
CA ALA A 49 -12.38 0.66 5.28
C ALA A 49 -11.52 0.28 4.07
N CYS A 50 -10.19 0.36 4.20
CA CYS A 50 -9.29 -0.03 3.11
C CYS A 50 -9.48 -1.48 2.69
N ALA A 51 -9.57 -2.40 3.66
CA ALA A 51 -9.78 -3.83 3.38
C ALA A 51 -11.14 -4.12 2.74
N ALA A 52 -12.19 -3.38 3.14
CA ALA A 52 -13.54 -3.58 2.61
C ALA A 52 -13.75 -2.96 1.21
N ILE A 53 -13.15 -1.80 0.95
CA ILE A 53 -13.36 -1.05 -0.31
C ILE A 53 -12.39 -1.51 -1.41
N PHE A 54 -11.18 -1.92 -1.01
CA PHE A 54 -10.12 -2.34 -1.93
C PHE A 54 -9.68 -3.79 -1.63
N PRO A 55 -10.59 -4.78 -1.75
CA PRO A 55 -10.21 -6.17 -1.62
C PRO A 55 -9.38 -6.59 -2.83
N TYR A 56 -8.32 -7.38 -2.59
CA TYR A 56 -7.64 -8.11 -3.65
C TYR A 56 -8.51 -9.27 -4.13
N GLN A 57 -8.50 -9.57 -5.42
CA GLN A 57 -9.24 -10.71 -5.96
C GLN A 57 -8.66 -12.04 -5.49
N ASP A 58 -7.34 -12.16 -5.52
CA ASP A 58 -6.57 -13.29 -4.98
C ASP A 58 -5.51 -12.74 -4.01
N ALA A 59 -5.94 -12.35 -2.81
CA ALA A 59 -5.04 -11.78 -1.82
C ALA A 59 -3.81 -12.68 -1.55
N PRO A 60 -3.95 -14.00 -1.33
CA PRO A 60 -2.78 -14.87 -1.14
C PRO A 60 -1.82 -14.85 -2.33
N GLY A 61 -2.32 -15.01 -3.56
CA GLY A 61 -1.48 -15.04 -4.75
C GLY A 61 -0.82 -13.70 -5.02
N THR A 62 -1.62 -12.63 -5.05
CA THR A 62 -1.16 -11.28 -5.40
C THR A 62 -0.17 -10.73 -4.36
N ILE A 63 -0.46 -10.85 -3.07
CA ILE A 63 0.41 -10.29 -2.02
C ILE A 63 1.77 -10.98 -1.99
N LEU A 64 1.85 -12.28 -2.30
CA LEU A 64 3.14 -12.98 -2.40
C LEU A 64 4.03 -12.41 -3.51
N THR A 65 3.45 -11.91 -4.60
CA THR A 65 4.21 -11.33 -5.72
C THR A 65 4.78 -9.94 -5.42
N HIS A 66 4.25 -9.23 -4.42
CA HIS A 66 4.66 -7.86 -4.10
C HIS A 66 6.12 -7.72 -3.72
N ARG A 67 6.81 -8.80 -3.34
CA ARG A 67 8.24 -8.76 -3.03
C ARG A 67 9.14 -9.16 -4.19
N ASN A 68 8.59 -9.76 -5.24
CA ASN A 68 9.37 -10.19 -6.38
C ASN A 68 9.63 -8.99 -7.30
N PRO A 69 10.89 -8.52 -7.47
CA PRO A 69 11.19 -7.41 -8.36
C PRO A 69 11.07 -7.78 -9.85
N GLY A 70 11.02 -9.08 -10.17
CA GLY A 70 10.84 -9.62 -11.52
C GLY A 70 9.37 -9.71 -11.95
N VAL A 71 8.45 -9.06 -11.26
CA VAL A 71 7.03 -8.94 -11.64
C VAL A 71 6.50 -7.54 -11.30
N SER A 72 5.55 -7.07 -12.10
CA SER A 72 4.86 -5.80 -11.83
C SER A 72 4.07 -5.88 -10.52
N TYR A 73 4.09 -4.79 -9.77
CA TYR A 73 3.33 -4.67 -8.54
C TYR A 73 1.85 -4.45 -8.87
N LYS A 74 0.99 -5.27 -8.24
CA LYS A 74 -0.46 -5.25 -8.46
C LYS A 74 -1.22 -4.63 -7.30
N ILE A 75 -2.25 -3.85 -7.62
CA ILE A 75 -3.19 -3.25 -6.69
C ILE A 75 -4.62 -3.60 -7.11
N PRO A 76 -5.60 -3.58 -6.19
CA PRO A 76 -7.00 -3.77 -6.56
C PRO A 76 -7.45 -2.70 -7.56
N GLU A 77 -8.23 -3.09 -8.56
CA GLU A 77 -8.74 -2.20 -9.61
C GLU A 77 -9.45 -0.97 -9.03
N ASN A 78 -10.19 -1.16 -7.93
CA ASN A 78 -10.90 -0.10 -7.21
C ASN A 78 -9.97 1.04 -6.76
N CYS A 79 -8.67 0.79 -6.52
CA CYS A 79 -7.70 1.84 -6.19
C CYS A 79 -7.57 2.89 -7.31
N THR A 80 -7.80 2.48 -8.56
CA THR A 80 -7.71 3.34 -9.75
C THR A 80 -9.07 3.86 -10.22
N HIS A 81 -10.15 3.35 -9.63
CA HIS A 81 -11.51 3.74 -10.01
C HIS A 81 -11.78 5.21 -9.68
N ALA A 82 -12.32 5.97 -10.65
CA ALA A 82 -12.43 7.42 -10.56
C ALA A 82 -13.15 7.91 -9.29
N SER A 83 -14.22 7.23 -8.88
CA SER A 83 -14.99 7.56 -7.67
C SER A 83 -14.31 7.23 -6.34
N LEU A 84 -13.30 6.36 -6.33
CA LEU A 84 -12.64 5.87 -5.10
C LEU A 84 -11.18 6.29 -5.00
N LYS A 85 -10.57 6.71 -6.12
CA LYS A 85 -9.16 7.07 -6.23
C LYS A 85 -8.73 8.13 -5.22
N ASP A 86 -9.56 9.15 -5.00
CA ASP A 86 -9.28 10.20 -4.01
C ASP A 86 -9.32 9.68 -2.58
N PHE A 87 -10.25 8.76 -2.28
CA PHE A 87 -10.31 8.10 -0.99
C PHE A 87 -9.11 7.16 -0.77
N ALA A 88 -8.74 6.39 -1.80
CA ALA A 88 -7.59 5.48 -1.80
C ALA A 88 -6.29 6.22 -1.48
N GLN A 89 -6.05 7.36 -2.14
CA GLN A 89 -4.83 8.15 -1.93
C GLN A 89 -4.72 8.73 -0.52
N ARG A 90 -5.84 9.16 0.07
CA ARG A 90 -5.85 9.80 1.38
C ARG A 90 -5.83 8.79 2.51
N ASN A 91 -6.65 7.74 2.42
CA ASN A 91 -6.89 6.82 3.54
C ASN A 91 -6.15 5.49 3.41
N CYS A 92 -5.85 5.05 2.18
CA CYS A 92 -5.30 3.72 1.89
C CYS A 92 -3.99 3.74 1.08
N PRO A 93 -3.05 4.68 1.31
CA PRO A 93 -1.91 4.85 0.43
C PRO A 93 -0.97 3.64 0.40
N SER A 94 -0.92 2.83 1.47
CA SER A 94 -0.12 1.60 1.49
C SER A 94 -0.76 0.51 0.63
N LEU A 95 -2.07 0.27 0.77
CA LEU A 95 -2.77 -0.78 0.03
C LEU A 95 -2.74 -0.49 -1.48
N CYS A 96 -3.00 0.76 -1.85
CA CYS A 96 -3.07 1.20 -3.24
C CYS A 96 -1.73 1.71 -3.78
N ALA A 97 -0.61 1.47 -3.08
CA ALA A 97 0.74 1.91 -3.47
C ALA A 97 0.87 3.41 -3.79
N PHE A 98 0.04 4.26 -3.17
CA PHE A 98 0.08 5.72 -3.28
C PHE A 98 0.96 6.41 -2.21
N CYS A 99 1.87 5.69 -1.56
CA CYS A 99 2.80 6.31 -0.60
C CYS A 99 3.51 7.53 -1.19
N CYS A 100 3.87 7.52 -2.48
CA CYS A 100 4.54 8.65 -3.11
C CYS A 100 3.74 9.96 -3.08
N LYS A 101 2.42 9.89 -2.86
CA LYS A 101 1.54 11.06 -2.73
C LYS A 101 1.35 11.54 -1.30
N ALA A 102 1.70 10.72 -0.31
CA ALA A 102 1.65 11.13 1.08
C ALA A 102 2.66 12.28 1.30
N LYS A 103 2.30 13.26 2.13
CA LYS A 103 3.13 14.46 2.36
C LYS A 103 4.58 14.16 2.74
N GLN A 104 4.81 13.08 3.48
CA GLN A 104 6.13 12.63 3.91
C GLN A 104 7.06 12.22 2.75
N PHE A 105 6.50 11.85 1.59
CA PHE A 105 7.24 11.40 0.41
C PHE A 105 7.07 12.32 -0.80
N ASN A 106 5.95 13.05 -0.88
CA ASN A 106 5.62 13.98 -1.94
C ASN A 106 6.15 15.40 -1.66
N CYS A 107 7.37 15.54 -1.13
CA CYS A 107 8.00 16.85 -0.91
C CYS A 107 8.42 17.50 -2.25
N ALA A 108 7.53 17.55 -3.24
CA ALA A 108 7.61 18.51 -4.32
C ALA A 108 6.98 19.81 -3.81
N ASN A 109 7.78 20.69 -3.20
CA ASN A 109 7.70 22.16 -3.29
C ASN A 109 8.33 22.98 -2.16
N GLU A 110 9.17 22.42 -1.29
CA GLU A 110 10.14 23.24 -0.54
C GLU A 110 11.51 22.56 -0.52
N ASN A 111 12.37 22.95 -1.46
CA ASN A 111 13.83 22.85 -1.45
C ASN A 111 14.50 21.51 -1.06
N ARG A 112 15.05 20.85 -2.10
CA ARG A 112 16.34 20.11 -2.12
C ARG A 112 16.74 19.40 -0.82
N ASN A 113 16.27 18.17 -0.63
CA ASN A 113 17.08 17.05 -0.14
C ASN A 113 16.22 15.79 -0.05
N ALA A 114 16.31 14.92 -1.05
CA ALA A 114 15.80 13.55 -1.00
C ALA A 114 16.47 12.68 0.09
N THR A 115 17.27 13.26 0.98
CA THR A 115 17.78 12.67 2.22
C THR A 115 16.85 12.84 3.43
N ALA A 116 15.68 13.50 3.29
CA ALA A 116 14.77 13.68 4.43
C ALA A 116 13.98 12.42 4.85
N ALA A 117 13.96 11.35 4.05
CA ALA A 117 13.47 10.04 4.52
C ALA A 117 14.54 9.28 5.34
N GLN A 118 15.81 9.70 5.27
CA GLN A 118 16.91 9.08 6.02
C GLN A 118 17.04 9.64 7.45
N SER A 119 16.65 10.89 7.72
CA SER A 119 17.17 11.58 8.91
C SER A 119 16.67 11.05 10.27
N ASN A 120 15.66 10.18 10.30
CA ASN A 120 15.20 9.54 11.54
C ASN A 120 14.96 8.03 11.36
N CYS A 121 15.90 7.35 10.68
CA CYS A 121 15.89 5.90 10.63
C CYS A 121 16.13 5.30 12.02
N ARG A 122 15.04 4.95 12.69
CA ARG A 122 15.04 4.29 14.00
C ARG A 122 13.92 3.29 14.09
N ASP A 123 14.09 2.37 15.01
CA ASP A 123 13.02 1.51 15.49
C ASP A 123 12.16 2.29 16.50
N ASP A 124 10.85 2.22 16.30
CA ASP A 124 9.80 2.83 17.12
C ASP A 124 9.30 1.87 18.20
N ASP A 125 9.61 0.58 18.09
CA ASP A 125 9.24 -0.46 19.05
C ASP A 125 10.48 -1.09 19.69
N GLN A 126 10.39 -1.41 20.99
CA GLN A 126 11.49 -2.03 21.73
C GLN A 126 11.73 -3.49 21.34
N GLN A 127 10.68 -4.19 20.88
CA GLN A 127 10.75 -5.60 20.53
C GLN A 127 11.26 -5.85 19.11
N CYS A 128 11.70 -4.82 18.39
CA CYS A 128 12.15 -4.97 17.01
C CYS A 128 13.28 -5.99 16.86
N SER A 129 14.27 -5.98 17.77
CA SER A 129 15.39 -6.91 17.80
C SER A 129 14.94 -8.37 17.91
N GLU A 130 14.01 -8.67 18.81
CA GLU A 130 13.43 -10.00 19.01
C GLU A 130 12.52 -10.41 17.85
N ASN A 131 11.77 -9.45 17.32
CA ASN A 131 10.81 -9.64 16.25
C ASN A 131 11.43 -9.55 14.86
N ARG A 132 12.77 -9.43 14.73
CA ARG A 132 13.47 -9.33 13.44
C ARG A 132 13.07 -10.44 12.45
N ARG A 133 12.75 -11.64 12.94
CA ARG A 133 12.27 -12.76 12.11
C ARG A 133 10.98 -12.44 11.34
N TYR A 134 10.16 -11.52 11.83
CA TYR A 134 8.90 -11.12 11.22
C TYR A 134 9.05 -10.03 10.15
N CYS A 135 10.24 -9.41 10.02
CA CYS A 135 10.52 -8.44 8.94
C CYS A 135 10.27 -9.01 7.54
N THR A 136 10.37 -10.34 7.40
CA THR A 136 10.21 -11.06 6.14
C THR A 136 8.99 -11.98 6.12
N ILE A 137 8.08 -11.91 7.10
CA ILE A 137 6.90 -12.79 7.14
C ILE A 137 5.64 -11.94 7.05
N GLU A 138 4.87 -12.05 5.97
CA GLU A 138 3.54 -11.43 5.91
C GLU A 138 2.55 -12.19 6.82
N PRO A 139 1.55 -11.51 7.40
CA PRO A 139 1.28 -10.06 7.29
C PRO A 139 2.12 -9.20 8.26
N TYR A 140 2.87 -9.82 9.18
CA TYR A 140 3.62 -9.14 10.24
C TYR A 140 4.67 -8.16 9.71
N ALA A 141 5.27 -8.47 8.58
CA ALA A 141 6.25 -7.63 7.91
C ALA A 141 5.71 -6.23 7.62
N THR A 142 4.41 -6.09 7.36
CA THR A 142 3.77 -4.77 7.20
C THR A 142 3.84 -3.95 8.49
N VAL A 143 3.60 -4.57 9.65
CA VAL A 143 3.76 -3.92 10.97
C VAL A 143 5.24 -3.61 11.24
N MET A 144 6.12 -4.59 10.97
CA MET A 144 7.56 -4.46 11.18
C MET A 144 8.19 -3.37 10.29
N ARG A 145 7.67 -3.13 9.08
CA ARG A 145 8.12 -2.01 8.22
C ARG A 145 7.78 -0.64 8.80
N GLY A 146 6.63 -0.51 9.47
CA GLY A 146 6.25 0.75 10.11
C GLY A 146 7.02 1.02 11.40
N LYS A 147 7.21 -0.03 12.22
CA LYS A 147 7.77 0.07 13.57
C LYS A 147 9.26 -0.22 13.68
N CYS A 148 9.81 -1.08 12.84
CA CYS A 148 11.15 -1.65 12.97
C CYS A 148 12.01 -1.37 11.74
N ARG A 149 11.95 -0.14 11.23
CA ARG A 149 12.57 0.27 9.96
C ARG A 149 14.08 0.00 9.94
N LEU A 150 14.76 0.30 11.05
CA LEU A 150 16.20 0.11 11.18
C LEU A 150 16.54 -1.36 11.34
N THR A 151 15.85 -2.07 12.24
CA THR A 151 16.08 -3.50 12.49
C THR A 151 15.81 -4.36 11.25
N CYS A 152 14.79 -4.01 10.46
CA CYS A 152 14.45 -4.70 9.22
C CYS A 152 15.26 -4.22 8.00
N GLY A 153 16.12 -3.22 8.15
CA GLY A 153 16.97 -2.70 7.07
C GLY A 153 16.21 -1.92 5.98
N HIS A 154 15.05 -1.37 6.30
CA HIS A 154 14.27 -0.54 5.38
C HIS A 154 14.75 0.92 5.33
N CYS A 155 15.73 1.28 6.17
CA CYS A 155 16.45 2.54 6.12
C CYS A 155 17.86 2.36 6.72
N GLN A 156 18.73 3.36 6.55
CA GLN A 156 20.03 3.46 7.22
C GLN A 156 20.07 4.75 8.06
N PRO A 157 20.76 4.73 9.23
CA PRO A 157 20.94 5.90 10.07
C PRO A 157 21.85 6.95 9.43
#